data_AF-A0A1I4DUV9-F1
#
_entry.id   AF-A0A1I4DUV9-F1
#
_cell.length_a   1.000
_cell.length_b   1.000
_cell.length_c   1.000
_cell.angle_alpha   90.00
_cell.angle_beta   90.00
_cell.angle_gamma   90.00
#
_symmetry.space_group_name_H-M   'P 1'
#
loop_
_entity.id
_entity.type
_entity.pdbx_description
1 polymer ?
#
loop_
_entity_poly.entity_id
_entity_poly.type
_entity_poly.pdbx_seq_one_letter_code
_entity_poly.pdbx_strand_id
1 'polypeptide(L)'
;MDQGFTRRDMLRAGAGAAIVAGGTTLTAPAVHAQATTTLRCGFWDHWVPAGNGIMRELCAEWGRNNRVDVQVDFITSVGNQNLLTIAAQAQARSGHDILSFPTWEPSAHARLLEPVDDIVGRLIAKYGPINPTAEYLAKREGAWRAIPAVSGSQHKPSLARFDLLQQHAGLDVRAMYPAEDRLGPGVDQWNWATFLTAAERCAAAGFHFGLPMGSFTDAVDWVGAFFRSHNAKFIDENGQVTVRRDPGVRAGLEYLVRLARFLPNDVWAWDDASNNRALISGRSALIFNPPSTWAVAKRDAPAVAEKCWTFPMPAGPAGRFTPYLPYFWGIWSFSRNKGPAKGLLEFLSDRTSADRQTTTSSGYDIPPFGSMSNFDIWRTEGPPTGVVYNYPLKPHHQAQQSIAFAPAPAEIAVQAYNQAINTKLVARVAQGGETIDQALTWAERELRNFARG
;
A
#
# COMPACT_ATOMS: atom_id res chain seq x y z
N MET A 1 -53.96 -1.97 62.84
CA MET A 1 -52.71 -1.72 63.56
C MET A 1 -51.70 -2.74 63.06
N ASP A 2 -50.96 -2.47 62.00
CA ASP A 2 -49.87 -1.47 61.88
C ASP A 2 -48.54 -2.10 62.34
N GLN A 3 -47.43 -2.10 61.61
CA GLN A 3 -47.09 -1.55 60.30
C GLN A 3 -45.99 -2.40 59.65
N GLY A 4 -45.98 -2.42 58.31
CA GLY A 4 -44.88 -2.95 57.51
C GLY A 4 -43.69 -1.99 57.48
N PHE A 5 -42.48 -2.54 57.50
CA PHE A 5 -41.27 -1.80 57.19
C PHE A 5 -41.20 -1.56 55.68
N THR A 6 -40.98 -0.30 55.27
CA THR A 6 -40.87 0.10 53.86
C THR A 6 -39.41 0.32 53.46
N ARG A 7 -39.15 0.23 52.14
CA ARG A 7 -37.82 0.33 51.49
C ARG A 7 -37.05 1.66 51.68
N ARG A 8 -37.51 2.57 52.55
CA ARG A 8 -36.86 3.87 52.85
C ARG A 8 -36.08 3.90 54.17
N ASP A 9 -36.22 2.92 55.05
CA ASP A 9 -35.48 2.87 56.32
C ASP A 9 -34.08 2.24 56.20
N MET A 10 -33.77 1.62 55.05
CA MET A 10 -32.49 0.92 54.81
C MET A 10 -31.36 1.83 54.26
N LEU A 11 -31.59 3.14 54.14
CA LEU A 11 -30.63 4.09 53.52
C LEU A 11 -30.01 5.12 54.50
N ARG A 12 -30.15 4.95 55.82
CA ARG A 12 -29.67 5.95 56.79
C ARG A 12 -28.83 5.48 57.98
N ALA A 13 -28.29 4.26 57.97
CA ALA A 13 -27.41 3.81 59.05
C ALA A 13 -26.00 3.46 58.54
N GLY A 14 -25.03 4.30 58.89
CA GLY A 14 -23.68 3.81 59.20
C GLY A 14 -22.57 4.12 58.21
N ALA A 15 -22.21 5.39 58.08
CA ALA A 15 -20.82 5.74 57.83
C ALA A 15 -20.01 5.51 59.13
N GLY A 16 -18.92 4.74 59.05
CA GLY A 16 -17.80 4.79 60.00
C GLY A 16 -17.70 3.70 61.06
N ALA A 17 -16.95 2.64 60.78
CA ALA A 17 -16.04 1.97 61.72
C ALA A 17 -15.08 1.04 60.95
N ALA A 18 -13.78 1.20 61.18
CA ALA A 18 -12.73 0.35 60.64
C ALA A 18 -12.33 -0.73 61.66
N ILE A 19 -11.98 -1.94 61.16
CA ILE A 19 -10.85 -2.83 61.54
C ILE A 19 -11.23 -4.34 61.50
N VAL A 20 -10.74 -4.99 60.43
CA VAL A 20 -10.02 -6.28 60.30
C VAL A 20 -10.68 -7.59 60.77
N ALA A 21 -10.99 -8.48 59.82
CA ALA A 21 -10.41 -9.83 59.62
C ALA A 21 -11.36 -10.74 58.81
N GLY A 22 -10.88 -11.33 57.71
CA GLY A 22 -11.58 -12.42 57.00
C GLY A 22 -12.20 -12.06 55.65
N GLY A 23 -11.39 -11.52 54.72
CA GLY A 23 -11.84 -11.28 53.35
C GLY A 23 -11.69 -12.51 52.47
N THR A 24 -12.73 -13.34 52.34
CA THR A 24 -12.95 -14.07 51.09
C THR A 24 -13.12 -13.02 50.00
N THR A 25 -12.17 -12.92 49.07
CA THR A 25 -12.37 -12.13 47.86
C THR A 25 -13.50 -12.77 47.07
N LEU A 26 -14.73 -12.35 47.35
CA LEU A 26 -15.81 -12.43 46.39
C LEU A 26 -15.33 -11.61 45.19
N THR A 27 -14.75 -12.30 44.22
CA THR A 27 -14.59 -11.77 42.88
C THR A 27 -15.98 -11.34 42.45
N ALA A 28 -16.25 -10.04 42.52
CA ALA A 28 -17.41 -9.48 41.83
C ALA A 28 -17.35 -10.05 40.41
N PRO A 29 -18.47 -10.57 39.85
CA PRO A 29 -18.47 -10.97 38.46
C PRO A 29 -17.92 -9.76 37.70
N ALA A 30 -16.90 -9.96 36.89
CA ALA A 30 -16.52 -8.96 35.92
C ALA A 30 -17.73 -8.83 34.98
N VAL A 31 -18.68 -7.97 35.35
CA VAL A 31 -19.82 -7.60 34.53
C VAL A 31 -19.19 -6.84 33.37
N HIS A 32 -18.79 -7.58 32.35
CA HIS A 32 -18.40 -7.02 31.08
C HIS A 32 -19.67 -6.30 30.60
N ALA A 33 -19.65 -4.97 30.70
CA ALA A 33 -20.73 -4.14 30.20
C ALA A 33 -20.99 -4.53 28.74
N GLN A 34 -22.23 -4.90 28.43
CA GLN A 34 -22.60 -5.40 27.11
C GLN A 34 -22.32 -4.34 26.05
N ALA A 35 -21.72 -4.74 24.92
CA ALA A 35 -21.46 -3.85 23.79
C ALA A 35 -22.78 -3.20 23.34
N THR A 36 -22.77 -1.88 23.15
CA THR A 36 -23.98 -1.12 22.80
C THR A 36 -24.19 -0.98 21.30
N THR A 37 -23.15 -1.26 20.52
CA THR A 37 -23.12 -1.12 19.06
C THR A 37 -22.19 -2.17 18.47
N THR A 38 -22.58 -2.77 17.34
CA THR A 38 -21.70 -3.60 16.51
C THR A 38 -21.21 -2.76 15.32
N LEU A 39 -19.89 -2.73 15.11
CA LEU A 39 -19.22 -2.07 14.00
C LEU A 39 -18.62 -3.15 13.08
N ARG A 40 -19.03 -3.18 11.81
CA ARG A 40 -18.53 -4.17 10.83
C ARG A 40 -17.43 -3.58 9.97
N CYS A 41 -16.28 -4.23 9.93
CA CYS A 41 -15.09 -3.73 9.25
C CYS A 41 -14.57 -4.76 8.25
N GLY A 42 -14.49 -4.39 6.98
CA GLY A 42 -13.83 -5.17 5.95
C GLY A 42 -12.44 -4.59 5.68
N PHE A 43 -11.41 -5.17 6.27
CA PHE A 43 -10.02 -4.76 6.03
C PHE A 43 -9.37 -5.61 4.95
N TRP A 44 -8.29 -5.11 4.36
CA TRP A 44 -7.52 -5.86 3.38
C TRP A 44 -6.81 -7.06 4.02
N ASP A 45 -6.87 -8.21 3.36
CA ASP A 45 -6.17 -9.44 3.76
C ASP A 45 -4.68 -9.37 3.43
N HIS A 46 -3.85 -9.32 4.48
CA HIS A 46 -2.46 -8.92 4.38
C HIS A 46 -1.54 -10.01 3.82
N TRP A 47 -0.68 -9.64 2.86
CA TRP A 47 0.38 -10.52 2.32
C TRP A 47 1.37 -11.10 3.36
N VAL A 48 1.52 -10.45 4.51
CA VAL A 48 2.29 -10.91 5.67
C VAL A 48 1.26 -11.34 6.70
N PRO A 49 1.04 -12.66 6.91
CA PRO A 49 -0.11 -13.13 7.69
C PRO A 49 -0.23 -12.55 9.11
N ALA A 50 0.90 -12.19 9.72
CA ALA A 50 0.94 -11.53 11.04
C ALA A 50 0.22 -10.17 11.06
N GLY A 51 0.17 -9.46 9.93
CA GLY A 51 -0.53 -8.17 9.79
C GLY A 51 -2.04 -8.26 10.08
N ASN A 52 -2.68 -9.37 9.70
CA ASN A 52 -4.09 -9.60 10.04
C ASN A 52 -4.29 -9.81 11.55
N GLY A 53 -3.34 -10.47 12.22
CA GLY A 53 -3.37 -10.70 13.66
C GLY A 53 -3.39 -9.39 14.44
N ILE A 54 -2.42 -8.51 14.16
CA ILE A 54 -2.31 -7.22 14.85
C ILE A 54 -3.52 -6.31 14.59
N MET A 55 -4.09 -6.36 13.38
CA MET A 55 -5.33 -5.61 13.08
C MET A 55 -6.51 -6.09 13.92
N ARG A 56 -6.70 -7.41 14.11
CA ARG A 56 -7.75 -7.93 15.01
C ARG A 56 -7.51 -7.49 16.46
N GLU A 57 -6.27 -7.57 16.93
CA GLU A 57 -5.91 -7.18 18.30
C GLU A 57 -6.22 -5.71 18.58
N LEU A 58 -5.78 -4.81 17.68
CA LEU A 58 -6.03 -3.37 17.79
C LEU A 58 -7.53 -3.06 17.74
N CYS A 59 -8.28 -3.69 16.83
CA CYS A 59 -9.73 -3.51 16.75
C CYS A 59 -10.44 -3.98 18.03
N ALA A 60 -10.05 -5.13 18.56
CA ALA A 60 -10.61 -5.66 19.81
C ALA A 60 -10.24 -4.80 21.02
N GLU A 61 -9.01 -4.29 21.07
CA GLU A 61 -8.56 -3.35 22.11
C GLU A 61 -9.39 -2.07 22.11
N TRP A 62 -9.52 -1.43 20.95
CA TRP A 62 -10.34 -0.25 20.81
C TRP A 62 -11.82 -0.52 21.13
N GLY A 63 -12.36 -1.64 20.63
CA GLY A 63 -13.74 -2.06 20.88
C GLY A 63 -14.05 -2.22 22.38
N ARG A 64 -13.18 -2.90 23.13
CA ARG A 64 -13.30 -3.03 24.59
C ARG A 64 -13.31 -1.68 25.30
N ASN A 65 -12.38 -0.79 24.92
CA ASN A 65 -12.24 0.52 25.55
C ASN A 65 -13.43 1.46 25.25
N ASN A 66 -14.14 1.24 24.12
CA ASN A 66 -15.23 2.08 23.66
C ASN A 66 -16.61 1.42 23.74
N ARG A 67 -16.70 0.20 24.29
CA ARG A 67 -17.94 -0.60 24.38
C ARG A 67 -18.60 -0.88 23.02
N VAL A 68 -17.77 -1.13 22.01
CA VAL A 68 -18.18 -1.46 20.64
C VAL A 68 -17.73 -2.88 20.32
N ASP A 69 -18.65 -3.70 19.80
CA ASP A 69 -18.33 -5.00 19.22
C ASP A 69 -17.80 -4.80 17.80
N VAL A 70 -16.48 -4.89 17.61
CA VAL A 70 -15.84 -4.69 16.30
C VAL A 70 -15.67 -6.04 15.62
N GLN A 71 -16.42 -6.25 14.54
CA GLN A 71 -16.35 -7.45 13.71
C GLN A 71 -15.46 -7.19 12.51
N VAL A 72 -14.46 -8.06 12.31
CA VAL A 72 -13.42 -7.86 11.29
C VAL A 72 -13.42 -9.00 10.29
N ASP A 73 -13.67 -8.65 9.03
CA ASP A 73 -13.48 -9.50 7.86
C ASP A 73 -12.20 -9.07 7.12
N PHE A 74 -11.41 -10.04 6.68
CA PHE A 74 -10.22 -9.81 5.83
C PHE A 74 -10.54 -10.18 4.39
N ILE A 75 -10.39 -9.22 3.48
CA ILE A 75 -10.79 -9.34 2.08
C ILE A 75 -9.54 -9.32 1.20
N THR A 76 -9.31 -10.42 0.49
CA THR A 76 -8.13 -10.59 -0.37
C THR A 76 -8.15 -9.73 -1.62
N SER A 77 -6.98 -9.24 -2.04
CA SER A 77 -6.79 -8.63 -3.36
C SER A 77 -6.51 -9.67 -4.44
N VAL A 78 -6.24 -10.92 -4.08
CA VAL A 78 -6.03 -12.01 -5.04
C VAL A 78 -7.28 -12.17 -5.90
N GLY A 79 -7.10 -12.18 -7.22
CA GLY A 79 -8.22 -12.29 -8.16
C GLY A 79 -9.23 -11.13 -8.08
N ASN A 80 -8.80 -9.95 -7.61
CA ASN A 80 -9.61 -8.74 -7.48
C ASN A 80 -10.83 -8.86 -6.54
N GLN A 81 -10.80 -9.78 -5.56
CA GLN A 81 -11.93 -10.00 -4.64
C GLN A 81 -12.28 -8.75 -3.83
N ASN A 82 -11.30 -7.93 -3.47
CA ASN A 82 -11.52 -6.63 -2.84
C ASN A 82 -12.32 -5.66 -3.73
N LEU A 83 -11.97 -5.53 -5.01
CA LEU A 83 -12.69 -4.69 -5.98
C LEU A 83 -14.13 -5.19 -6.19
N LEU A 84 -14.32 -6.50 -6.30
CA LEU A 84 -15.65 -7.12 -6.42
C LEU A 84 -16.50 -6.83 -5.18
N THR A 85 -15.90 -6.89 -3.99
CA THR A 85 -16.58 -6.60 -2.73
C THR A 85 -16.97 -5.14 -2.61
N ILE A 86 -16.10 -4.21 -3.01
CA ILE A 86 -16.37 -2.77 -3.06
C ILE A 86 -17.57 -2.50 -4.00
N ALA A 87 -17.51 -3.02 -5.22
CA ALA A 87 -18.58 -2.82 -6.22
C ALA A 87 -19.92 -3.37 -5.74
N ALA A 88 -19.93 -4.58 -5.15
CA ALA A 88 -21.14 -5.19 -4.62
C ALA A 88 -21.78 -4.37 -3.50
N GLN A 89 -20.97 -3.89 -2.54
CA GLN A 89 -21.47 -3.07 -1.43
C GLN A 89 -21.93 -1.68 -1.89
N ALA A 90 -21.21 -1.07 -2.83
CA ALA A 90 -21.59 0.22 -3.43
C ALA A 90 -22.96 0.12 -4.14
N GLN A 91 -23.16 -0.93 -4.92
CA GLN A 91 -24.40 -1.15 -5.67
C GLN A 91 -25.58 -1.46 -4.75
N ALA A 92 -25.39 -2.35 -3.77
CA ALA A 92 -26.44 -2.76 -2.84
C ALA A 92 -26.72 -1.70 -1.75
N ARG A 93 -25.80 -0.75 -1.55
CA ARG A 93 -25.81 0.22 -0.44
C ARG A 93 -25.95 -0.47 0.93
N SER A 94 -25.27 -1.59 1.08
CA SER A 94 -25.30 -2.44 2.26
C SER A 94 -24.01 -3.24 2.36
N GLY A 95 -23.58 -3.55 3.58
CA GLY A 95 -22.35 -4.30 3.80
C GLY A 95 -21.69 -3.89 5.12
N HIS A 96 -20.39 -3.61 5.04
CA HIS A 96 -19.60 -3.16 6.18
C HIS A 96 -19.91 -1.68 6.51
N ASP A 97 -19.49 -1.25 7.69
CA ASP A 97 -19.44 0.17 8.05
C ASP A 97 -18.14 0.80 7.53
N ILE A 98 -17.02 0.12 7.76
CA ILE A 98 -15.68 0.48 7.26
C ILE A 98 -15.27 -0.54 6.20
N LEU A 99 -14.70 -0.07 5.09
CA LEU A 99 -14.10 -0.93 4.08
C LEU A 99 -12.71 -0.41 3.67
N SER A 100 -11.80 -1.33 3.33
CA SER A 100 -10.52 -1.00 2.69
C SER A 100 -10.70 -0.74 1.18
N PHE A 101 -10.20 0.39 0.72
CA PHE A 101 -10.24 0.84 -0.68
C PHE A 101 -8.81 0.96 -1.23
N PRO A 102 -8.43 0.21 -2.27
CA PRO A 102 -7.12 0.37 -2.90
C PRO A 102 -7.07 1.65 -3.74
N THR A 103 -6.02 2.45 -3.54
CA THR A 103 -5.53 3.49 -4.46
C THR A 103 -6.60 4.42 -5.05
N TRP A 104 -7.16 4.10 -6.21
CA TRP A 104 -8.10 4.95 -6.96
C TRP A 104 -9.54 4.82 -6.47
N GLU A 105 -9.84 3.77 -5.70
CA GLU A 105 -11.20 3.45 -5.28
C GLU A 105 -11.87 4.50 -4.37
N PRO A 106 -11.16 5.24 -3.49
CA PRO A 106 -11.77 6.38 -2.80
C PRO A 106 -12.25 7.48 -3.74
N SER A 107 -11.55 7.70 -4.85
CA SER A 107 -11.97 8.65 -5.89
C SER A 107 -13.19 8.15 -6.63
N ALA A 108 -13.15 6.89 -7.08
CA ALA A 108 -14.23 6.26 -7.84
C ALA A 108 -15.54 6.23 -7.05
N HIS A 109 -15.45 6.10 -5.72
CA HIS A 109 -16.59 5.97 -4.83
C HIS A 109 -16.84 7.21 -3.96
N ALA A 110 -16.22 8.35 -4.27
CA ALA A 110 -16.22 9.55 -3.42
C ALA A 110 -17.61 9.98 -2.91
N ARG A 111 -18.64 9.88 -3.75
CA ARG A 111 -20.03 10.25 -3.40
C ARG A 111 -20.73 9.26 -2.46
N LEU A 112 -20.20 8.05 -2.35
CA LEU A 112 -20.69 6.99 -1.47
C LEU A 112 -19.88 6.89 -0.18
N LEU A 113 -18.87 7.75 0.02
CA LEU A 113 -18.05 7.77 1.22
C LEU A 113 -18.37 8.97 2.11
N GLU A 114 -18.47 8.70 3.41
CA GLU A 114 -18.62 9.70 4.44
C GLU A 114 -17.35 10.56 4.52
N PRO A 115 -17.48 11.91 4.57
CA PRO A 115 -16.33 12.78 4.79
C PRO A 115 -15.64 12.51 6.14
N VAL A 116 -14.31 12.46 6.11
CA VAL A 116 -13.45 12.18 7.27
C VAL A 116 -12.48 13.33 7.58
N ASP A 117 -12.79 14.54 7.12
CA ASP A 117 -11.96 15.75 7.32
C ASP A 117 -11.66 16.03 8.80
N ASP A 118 -12.57 15.69 9.69
CA ASP A 118 -12.42 15.90 11.13
C ASP A 118 -11.30 15.03 11.73
N ILE A 119 -11.29 13.73 11.45
CA ILE A 119 -10.24 12.83 11.94
C ILE A 119 -8.92 13.07 11.21
N VAL A 120 -8.96 13.32 9.90
CA VAL A 120 -7.75 13.59 9.11
C VAL A 120 -7.11 14.91 9.55
N GLY A 121 -7.91 15.95 9.79
CA GLY A 121 -7.42 17.24 10.29
C GLY A 121 -6.71 17.13 11.63
N ARG A 122 -7.26 16.34 12.58
CA ARG A 122 -6.60 16.08 13.87
C ARG A 122 -5.28 15.32 13.73
N LEU A 123 -5.24 14.30 12.87
CA LEU A 123 -4.03 13.54 12.62
C LEU A 123 -2.96 14.38 11.91
N ILE A 124 -3.34 15.22 10.94
CA ILE A 124 -2.42 16.17 10.29
C ILE A 124 -1.86 17.16 11.30
N ALA A 125 -2.69 17.71 12.19
CA ALA A 125 -2.23 18.62 13.24
C ALA A 125 -1.21 17.94 14.18
N LYS A 126 -1.35 16.63 14.43
CA LYS A 126 -0.47 15.86 15.31
C LYS A 126 0.82 15.41 14.64
N TYR A 127 0.76 15.01 13.37
CA TYR A 127 1.84 14.27 12.71
C TYR A 127 2.43 14.97 11.47
N GLY A 128 1.87 16.11 11.09
CA GLY A 128 2.25 16.83 9.88
C GLY A 128 1.44 16.39 8.66
N PRO A 129 1.79 16.89 7.46
CA PRO A 129 1.04 16.62 6.25
C PRO A 129 1.09 15.13 5.87
N ILE A 130 -0.02 14.65 5.31
CA ILE A 130 -0.09 13.39 4.60
C ILE A 130 0.68 13.52 3.28
N ASN A 131 1.26 12.42 2.80
CA ASN A 131 1.98 12.45 1.53
C ASN A 131 1.08 12.92 0.36
N PRO A 132 1.61 13.71 -0.60
CA PRO A 132 0.79 14.32 -1.65
C PRO A 132 0.05 13.32 -2.56
N THR A 133 0.60 12.14 -2.78
CA THR A 133 -0.04 11.10 -3.60
C THR A 133 -1.31 10.58 -2.94
N ALA A 134 -1.29 10.33 -1.63
CA ALA A 134 -2.46 9.90 -0.90
C ALA A 134 -3.52 11.01 -0.82
N GLU A 135 -3.13 12.28 -0.62
CA GLU A 135 -4.07 13.41 -0.68
C GLU A 135 -4.74 13.50 -2.06
N TYR A 136 -3.95 13.42 -3.12
CA TYR A 136 -4.44 13.45 -4.50
C TYR A 136 -5.45 12.35 -4.80
N LEU A 137 -5.35 11.17 -4.17
CA LEU A 137 -6.25 10.04 -4.37
C LEU A 137 -7.51 10.06 -3.50
N ALA A 138 -7.45 10.62 -2.29
CA ALA A 138 -8.55 10.56 -1.33
C ALA A 138 -9.36 11.85 -1.16
N LYS A 139 -8.84 13.00 -1.60
CA LYS A 139 -9.54 14.28 -1.46
C LYS A 139 -10.37 14.61 -2.70
N ARG A 140 -11.69 14.70 -2.56
CA ARG A 140 -12.61 14.98 -3.67
C ARG A 140 -13.64 16.02 -3.25
N GLU A 141 -13.89 16.99 -4.13
CA GLU A 141 -14.82 18.11 -3.87
C GLU A 141 -14.46 18.87 -2.58
N GLY A 142 -13.16 19.03 -2.29
CA GLY A 142 -12.66 19.73 -1.11
C GLY A 142 -12.65 18.91 0.19
N ALA A 143 -13.18 17.67 0.19
CA ALA A 143 -13.30 16.84 1.38
C ALA A 143 -12.44 15.56 1.30
N TRP A 144 -11.88 15.12 2.42
CA TRP A 144 -11.28 13.79 2.55
C TRP A 144 -12.37 12.73 2.55
N ARG A 145 -12.36 11.85 1.54
CA ARG A 145 -13.35 10.78 1.37
C ARG A 145 -12.94 9.46 2.01
N ALA A 146 -11.66 9.30 2.29
CA ALA A 146 -11.13 8.16 3.03
C ALA A 146 -9.83 8.59 3.73
N ILE A 147 -9.50 7.90 4.82
CA ILE A 147 -8.21 8.09 5.48
C ILE A 147 -7.18 7.16 4.82
N PRO A 148 -5.96 7.64 4.50
CA PRO A 148 -4.89 6.73 4.06
C PRO A 148 -4.58 5.71 5.16
N ALA A 149 -4.69 4.43 4.83
CA ALA A 149 -4.48 3.34 5.76
C ALA A 149 -2.99 3.13 6.02
N VAL A 150 -2.66 2.63 7.21
CA VAL A 150 -1.33 2.06 7.49
C VAL A 150 -1.25 0.68 6.85
N SER A 151 -2.13 -0.24 7.29
CA SER A 151 -2.23 -1.61 6.76
C SER A 151 -2.44 -1.62 5.24
N GLY A 152 -1.56 -2.30 4.52
CA GLY A 152 -1.63 -2.52 3.07
C GLY A 152 -1.01 -1.42 2.20
N SER A 153 -0.78 -0.23 2.75
CA SER A 153 -0.10 0.85 2.03
C SER A 153 1.37 0.50 1.81
N GLN A 154 1.82 0.58 0.57
CA GLN A 154 3.13 0.03 0.19
C GLN A 154 3.83 0.84 -0.89
N HIS A 155 5.15 0.92 -0.80
CA HIS A 155 6.03 1.27 -1.92
C HIS A 155 6.41 0.01 -2.72
N LYS A 156 6.88 0.18 -3.96
CA LYS A 156 7.45 -0.92 -4.78
C LYS A 156 8.85 -0.55 -5.31
N PRO A 157 9.85 -0.36 -4.42
CA PRO A 157 11.23 -0.08 -4.82
C PRO A 157 11.91 -1.36 -5.35
N SER A 158 13.20 -1.29 -5.66
CA SER A 158 13.99 -2.47 -6.04
C SER A 158 14.15 -3.39 -4.83
N LEU A 159 13.75 -4.65 -4.96
CA LEU A 159 14.12 -5.74 -4.07
C LEU A 159 14.94 -6.75 -4.88
N ALA A 160 16.21 -6.87 -4.57
CA ALA A 160 17.13 -7.67 -5.38
C ALA A 160 17.96 -8.64 -4.56
N ARG A 161 18.45 -9.67 -5.25
CA ARG A 161 19.54 -10.52 -4.81
C ARG A 161 20.85 -9.77 -4.99
N PHE A 162 21.39 -9.21 -3.89
CA PHE A 162 22.58 -8.38 -3.97
C PHE A 162 23.79 -9.15 -4.49
N ASP A 163 23.86 -10.45 -4.22
CA ASP A 163 24.93 -11.33 -4.69
C ASP A 163 24.90 -11.49 -6.21
N LEU A 164 23.70 -11.67 -6.78
CA LEU A 164 23.52 -11.81 -8.23
C LEU A 164 23.79 -10.49 -8.97
N LEU A 165 23.33 -9.36 -8.43
CA LEU A 165 23.64 -8.05 -9.01
C LEU A 165 25.14 -7.74 -8.96
N GLN A 166 25.82 -8.07 -7.87
CA GLN A 166 27.26 -7.88 -7.78
C GLN A 166 28.01 -8.80 -8.75
N GLN A 167 27.67 -10.09 -8.79
CA GLN A 167 28.35 -11.09 -9.62
C GLN A 167 28.15 -10.85 -11.12
N HIS A 168 26.92 -10.55 -11.56
CA HIS A 168 26.58 -10.51 -12.98
C HIS A 168 26.47 -9.09 -13.55
N ALA A 169 26.14 -8.09 -12.73
CA ALA A 169 26.03 -6.70 -13.15
C ALA A 169 27.14 -5.79 -12.61
N GLY A 170 27.95 -6.24 -11.66
CA GLY A 170 29.02 -5.43 -11.05
C GLY A 170 28.49 -4.36 -10.09
N LEU A 171 27.25 -4.52 -9.58
CA LEU A 171 26.59 -3.54 -8.73
C LEU A 171 26.62 -3.98 -7.27
N ASP A 172 27.39 -3.29 -6.43
CA ASP A 172 27.33 -3.45 -4.97
C ASP A 172 26.24 -2.55 -4.37
N VAL A 173 25.00 -3.02 -4.47
CA VAL A 173 23.81 -2.25 -4.03
C VAL A 173 23.79 -1.98 -2.52
N ARG A 174 24.53 -2.76 -1.72
CA ARG A 174 24.67 -2.51 -0.27
C ARG A 174 25.64 -1.39 0.01
N ALA A 175 26.74 -1.30 -0.76
CA ALA A 175 27.63 -0.15 -0.70
C ALA A 175 26.95 1.12 -1.22
N MET A 176 26.18 1.02 -2.31
CA MET A 176 25.44 2.14 -2.89
C MET A 176 24.34 2.66 -1.95
N TYR A 177 23.60 1.75 -1.32
CA TYR A 177 22.46 2.07 -0.45
C TYR A 177 22.61 1.35 0.90
N PRO A 178 23.50 1.83 1.79
CA PRO A 178 23.65 1.24 3.11
C PRO A 178 22.38 1.41 3.96
N ALA A 179 22.28 0.67 5.06
CA ALA A 179 21.19 0.82 6.04
C ALA A 179 21.39 2.06 6.94
N GLU A 180 21.68 3.20 6.32
CA GLU A 180 22.02 4.48 6.92
C GLU A 180 21.39 5.63 6.11
N ASP A 181 21.19 6.80 6.74
CA ASP A 181 20.61 7.98 6.09
C ASP A 181 21.63 8.72 5.20
N ARG A 182 22.29 7.98 4.30
CA ARG A 182 23.25 8.50 3.33
C ARG A 182 23.27 7.66 2.06
N LEU A 183 23.69 8.29 0.98
CA LEU A 183 24.07 7.59 -0.24
C LEU A 183 25.53 7.14 -0.15
N GLY A 184 25.82 5.99 -0.72
CA GLY A 184 27.19 5.48 -0.84
C GLY A 184 27.79 5.68 -2.24
N PRO A 185 28.98 5.12 -2.50
CA PRO A 185 29.63 5.25 -3.79
C PRO A 185 28.82 4.55 -4.90
N GLY A 186 28.89 5.11 -6.11
CA GLY A 186 28.29 4.50 -7.32
C GLY A 186 26.78 4.72 -7.50
N VAL A 187 26.09 5.38 -6.56
CA VAL A 187 24.62 5.62 -6.63
C VAL A 187 24.16 6.34 -7.89
N ASP A 188 24.99 7.22 -8.46
CA ASP A 188 24.68 7.98 -9.68
C ASP A 188 24.62 7.07 -10.92
N GLN A 189 25.23 5.89 -10.83
CA GLN A 189 25.17 4.87 -11.88
C GLN A 189 23.83 4.13 -11.87
N TRP A 190 23.02 4.22 -10.81
CA TRP A 190 21.71 3.56 -10.74
C TRP A 190 20.62 4.34 -11.49
N ASN A 191 20.64 4.18 -12.81
CA ASN A 191 19.74 4.78 -13.78
C ASN A 191 19.22 3.72 -14.78
N TRP A 192 18.25 4.09 -15.62
CA TRP A 192 17.63 3.13 -16.56
C TRP A 192 18.59 2.52 -17.60
N ALA A 193 19.69 3.20 -17.97
CA ALA A 193 20.68 2.62 -18.87
C ALA A 193 21.46 1.48 -18.20
N THR A 194 21.93 1.69 -16.98
CA THR A 194 22.56 0.65 -16.15
C THR A 194 21.57 -0.47 -15.82
N PHE A 195 20.31 -0.14 -15.55
CA PHE A 195 19.26 -1.13 -15.30
C PHE A 195 19.07 -2.08 -16.48
N LEU A 196 19.01 -1.56 -17.72
CA LEU A 196 18.87 -2.39 -18.92
C LEU A 196 20.06 -3.32 -19.10
N THR A 197 21.28 -2.79 -18.90
CA THR A 197 22.52 -3.57 -18.98
C THR A 197 22.56 -4.67 -17.91
N ALA A 198 22.12 -4.35 -16.69
CA ALA A 198 22.03 -5.32 -15.61
C ALA A 198 21.00 -6.41 -15.91
N ALA A 199 19.83 -6.05 -16.44
CA ALA A 199 18.79 -6.99 -16.84
C ALA A 199 19.30 -7.97 -17.91
N GLU A 200 19.98 -7.47 -18.94
CA GLU A 200 20.60 -8.29 -19.99
C GLU A 200 21.64 -9.28 -19.43
N ARG A 201 22.57 -8.80 -18.61
CA ARG A 201 23.63 -9.65 -18.03
C ARG A 201 23.08 -10.70 -17.07
N CYS A 202 22.11 -10.33 -16.22
CA CYS A 202 21.50 -11.28 -15.30
C CYS A 202 20.65 -12.31 -16.06
N ALA A 203 19.93 -11.90 -17.11
CA ALA A 203 19.22 -12.81 -18.00
C ALA A 203 20.16 -13.81 -18.69
N ALA A 204 21.32 -13.34 -19.20
CA ALA A 204 22.33 -14.21 -19.80
C ALA A 204 22.91 -15.23 -18.81
N ALA A 205 22.89 -14.92 -17.51
CA ALA A 205 23.28 -15.82 -16.43
C ALA A 205 22.13 -16.73 -15.92
N GLY A 206 20.93 -16.64 -16.50
CA GLY A 206 19.75 -17.41 -16.09
C GLY A 206 18.97 -16.82 -14.91
N PHE A 207 19.29 -15.60 -14.46
CA PHE A 207 18.65 -14.91 -13.35
C PHE A 207 17.94 -13.64 -13.84
N HIS A 208 16.83 -13.81 -14.55
CA HIS A 208 16.08 -12.69 -15.12
C HIS A 208 15.61 -11.68 -14.05
N PHE A 209 15.34 -10.44 -14.46
CA PHE A 209 14.54 -9.54 -13.63
C PHE A 209 13.07 -9.94 -13.73
N GLY A 210 12.43 -10.18 -12.58
CA GLY A 210 11.03 -10.60 -12.49
C GLY A 210 10.09 -9.39 -12.43
N LEU A 211 9.84 -8.75 -13.57
CA LEU A 211 9.02 -7.55 -13.66
C LEU A 211 7.68 -7.88 -14.30
N PRO A 212 6.56 -7.89 -13.55
CA PRO A 212 5.25 -8.23 -14.12
C PRO A 212 4.83 -7.17 -15.15
N MET A 213 4.22 -7.59 -16.26
CA MET A 213 3.80 -6.71 -17.37
C MET A 213 2.31 -6.88 -17.72
N GLY A 214 1.55 -7.55 -16.85
CA GLY A 214 0.12 -7.77 -16.99
C GLY A 214 -0.74 -6.57 -16.57
N SER A 215 -1.97 -6.84 -16.16
CA SER A 215 -2.96 -5.82 -15.77
C SER A 215 -3.13 -5.64 -14.26
N PHE A 216 -2.32 -6.32 -13.46
CA PHE A 216 -2.37 -6.23 -12.01
C PHE A 216 -1.53 -5.05 -11.49
N THR A 217 -1.76 -4.67 -10.23
CA THR A 217 -1.26 -3.40 -9.69
C THR A 217 0.26 -3.33 -9.67
N ASP A 218 0.97 -4.43 -9.41
CA ASP A 218 2.43 -4.47 -9.46
C ASP A 218 2.94 -3.99 -10.81
N ALA A 219 2.37 -4.52 -11.91
CA ALA A 219 2.73 -4.14 -13.27
C ALA A 219 2.37 -2.68 -13.58
N VAL A 220 1.12 -2.29 -13.30
CA VAL A 220 0.61 -0.95 -13.63
C VAL A 220 1.41 0.13 -12.91
N ASP A 221 1.74 -0.08 -11.64
CA ASP A 221 2.43 0.90 -10.81
C ASP A 221 3.89 1.08 -11.22
N TRP A 222 4.65 -0.01 -11.40
CA TRP A 222 6.07 0.14 -11.74
C TRP A 222 6.25 0.70 -13.15
N VAL A 223 5.43 0.26 -14.12
CA VAL A 223 5.45 0.81 -15.48
C VAL A 223 5.02 2.28 -15.46
N GLY A 224 4.05 2.65 -14.61
CA GLY A 224 3.65 4.03 -14.39
C GLY A 224 4.77 4.92 -13.86
N ALA A 225 5.48 4.46 -12.82
CA ALA A 225 6.63 5.18 -12.25
C ALA A 225 7.80 5.28 -13.24
N PHE A 226 8.03 4.24 -14.05
CA PHE A 226 9.00 4.25 -15.15
C PHE A 226 8.65 5.35 -16.16
N PHE A 227 7.41 5.40 -16.64
CA PHE A 227 6.97 6.44 -17.58
C PHE A 227 7.08 7.83 -16.95
N ARG A 228 6.71 7.98 -15.67
CA ARG A 228 6.87 9.24 -14.94
C ARG A 228 8.34 9.70 -14.90
N SER A 229 9.29 8.77 -14.73
CA SER A 229 10.73 9.09 -14.76
C SER A 229 11.24 9.56 -16.13
N HIS A 230 10.49 9.30 -17.21
CA HIS A 230 10.74 9.83 -18.56
C HIS A 230 9.95 11.11 -18.85
N ASN A 231 9.39 11.75 -17.83
CA ASN A 231 8.48 12.89 -17.96
C ASN A 231 7.25 12.60 -18.84
N ALA A 232 6.85 11.33 -18.97
CA ALA A 232 5.78 10.92 -19.85
C ALA A 232 4.42 11.30 -19.26
N LYS A 233 3.60 12.02 -20.04
CA LYS A 233 2.21 12.29 -19.71
C LYS A 233 1.29 11.57 -20.70
N PHE A 234 0.50 10.62 -20.22
CA PHE A 234 -0.55 9.98 -21.03
C PHE A 234 -1.74 10.92 -21.21
N ILE A 235 -2.10 11.59 -20.11
CA ILE A 235 -3.10 12.63 -20.00
C ILE A 235 -2.49 13.71 -19.09
N ASP A 236 -2.71 14.98 -19.40
CA ASP A 236 -2.24 16.09 -18.57
C ASP A 236 -3.19 16.39 -17.40
N GLU A 237 -2.77 17.30 -16.53
CA GLU A 237 -3.52 17.77 -15.36
C GLU A 237 -4.91 18.37 -15.69
N ASN A 238 -5.13 18.80 -16.94
CA ASN A 238 -6.39 19.38 -17.42
C ASN A 238 -7.29 18.32 -18.11
N GLY A 239 -6.87 17.05 -18.13
CA GLY A 239 -7.61 15.98 -18.78
C GLY A 239 -7.38 15.87 -20.29
N GLN A 240 -6.41 16.58 -20.85
CA GLN A 240 -6.10 16.48 -22.27
C GLN A 240 -5.27 15.23 -22.55
N VAL A 241 -5.74 14.40 -23.48
CA VAL A 241 -5.01 13.20 -23.92
C VAL A 241 -3.78 13.62 -24.73
N THR A 242 -2.60 13.25 -24.25
CA THR A 242 -1.28 13.62 -24.81
C THR A 242 -0.46 12.43 -25.30
N VAL A 243 -0.85 11.20 -24.93
CA VAL A 243 -0.07 9.95 -25.11
C VAL A 243 0.64 9.80 -26.47
N ARG A 244 -0.01 10.17 -27.59
CA ARG A 244 0.56 9.99 -28.94
C ARG A 244 1.64 11.02 -29.28
N ARG A 245 1.51 12.25 -28.77
CA ARG A 245 2.40 13.38 -29.08
C ARG A 245 3.46 13.63 -28.00
N ASP A 246 3.36 12.92 -26.89
CA ASP A 246 4.29 13.06 -25.77
C ASP A 246 5.62 12.33 -26.07
N PRO A 247 6.76 13.04 -26.10
CA PRO A 247 8.06 12.42 -26.41
C PRO A 247 8.53 11.46 -25.30
N GLY A 248 8.15 11.69 -24.05
CA GLY A 248 8.46 10.82 -22.92
C GLY A 248 7.75 9.47 -23.02
N VAL A 249 6.49 9.46 -23.48
CA VAL A 249 5.74 8.22 -23.73
C VAL A 249 6.42 7.41 -24.84
N ARG A 250 6.79 8.04 -25.96
CA ARG A 250 7.48 7.33 -27.06
C ARG A 250 8.82 6.76 -26.61
N ALA A 251 9.68 7.58 -26.00
CA ALA A 251 10.98 7.15 -25.52
C ALA A 251 10.88 6.03 -24.48
N GLY A 252 9.91 6.14 -23.56
CA GLY A 252 9.65 5.11 -22.57
C GLY A 252 9.17 3.80 -23.18
N LEU A 253 8.29 3.85 -24.18
CA LEU A 253 7.81 2.67 -24.90
C LEU A 253 8.95 1.97 -25.65
N GLU A 254 9.80 2.72 -26.35
CA GLU A 254 10.99 2.18 -27.01
C GLU A 254 11.93 1.46 -26.03
N TYR A 255 12.15 2.06 -24.87
CA TYR A 255 12.94 1.44 -23.81
C TYR A 255 12.30 0.15 -23.28
N LEU A 256 11.02 0.17 -22.94
CA LEU A 256 10.35 -1.00 -22.35
C LEU A 256 10.25 -2.17 -23.35
N VAL A 257 10.10 -1.89 -24.64
CA VAL A 257 10.17 -2.92 -25.70
C VAL A 257 11.56 -3.55 -25.77
N ARG A 258 12.63 -2.79 -25.56
CA ARG A 258 14.00 -3.34 -25.47
C ARG A 258 14.19 -4.17 -24.19
N LEU A 259 13.75 -3.65 -23.04
CA LEU A 259 13.83 -4.34 -21.76
C LEU A 259 13.10 -5.69 -21.79
N ALA A 260 11.91 -5.74 -22.40
CA ALA A 260 11.07 -6.93 -22.47
C ALA A 260 11.78 -8.16 -23.06
N ARG A 261 12.81 -7.97 -23.90
CA ARG A 261 13.62 -9.07 -24.48
C ARG A 261 14.45 -9.83 -23.45
N PHE A 262 14.68 -9.24 -22.28
CA PHE A 262 15.48 -9.82 -21.20
C PHE A 262 14.64 -10.28 -20.01
N LEU A 263 13.32 -10.08 -20.06
CA LEU A 263 12.39 -10.53 -19.02
C LEU A 263 11.96 -11.98 -19.28
N PRO A 264 11.42 -12.70 -18.27
CA PRO A 264 10.78 -13.99 -18.50
C PRO A 264 9.62 -13.86 -19.50
N ASN A 265 9.46 -14.84 -20.39
CA ASN A 265 8.46 -14.77 -21.47
C ASN A 265 7.00 -14.68 -20.96
N ASP A 266 6.74 -15.15 -19.75
CA ASP A 266 5.42 -15.25 -19.14
C ASP A 266 5.02 -14.02 -18.31
N VAL A 267 5.86 -12.98 -18.20
CA VAL A 267 5.57 -11.76 -17.40
C VAL A 267 4.27 -11.04 -17.77
N TRP A 268 3.76 -11.25 -18.98
CA TRP A 268 2.49 -10.69 -19.47
C TRP A 268 1.26 -11.29 -18.77
N ALA A 269 1.40 -12.51 -18.25
CA ALA A 269 0.33 -13.24 -17.54
C ALA A 269 0.50 -13.20 -16.01
N TRP A 270 1.53 -12.52 -15.50
CA TRP A 270 1.85 -12.48 -14.08
C TRP A 270 0.83 -11.65 -13.29
N ASP A 271 0.40 -12.23 -12.17
CA ASP A 271 -0.35 -11.57 -11.09
C ASP A 271 0.60 -10.93 -10.06
N ASP A 272 0.01 -10.24 -9.06
CA ASP A 272 0.72 -9.58 -7.95
C ASP A 272 1.49 -10.56 -7.02
N ALA A 273 1.45 -11.87 -7.27
CA ALA A 273 2.21 -12.88 -6.53
C ALA A 273 3.29 -13.57 -7.38
N SER A 274 3.33 -13.32 -8.69
CA SER A 274 4.19 -14.04 -9.63
C SER A 274 5.66 -13.63 -9.52
N ASN A 275 5.93 -12.32 -9.40
CA ASN A 275 7.26 -11.79 -9.10
C ASN A 275 7.80 -12.33 -7.77
N ASN A 276 6.94 -12.49 -6.75
CA ASN A 276 7.31 -13.07 -5.46
C ASN A 276 7.81 -14.49 -5.64
N ARG A 277 7.02 -15.33 -6.32
CA ARG A 277 7.40 -16.71 -6.64
C ARG A 277 8.70 -16.77 -7.43
N ALA A 278 8.91 -15.86 -8.38
CA ALA A 278 10.15 -15.80 -9.16
C ALA A 278 11.38 -15.54 -8.27
N LEU A 279 11.33 -14.56 -7.36
CA LEU A 279 12.41 -14.26 -6.42
C LEU A 279 12.63 -15.39 -5.42
N ILE A 280 11.56 -15.88 -4.77
CA ILE A 280 11.62 -16.93 -3.74
C ILE A 280 12.18 -18.24 -4.32
N SER A 281 11.84 -18.57 -5.58
CA SER A 281 12.40 -19.75 -6.26
C SER A 281 13.90 -19.64 -6.59
N GLY A 282 14.52 -18.49 -6.34
CA GLY A 282 15.92 -18.23 -6.65
C GLY A 282 16.20 -17.94 -8.13
N ARG A 283 15.16 -17.81 -8.97
CA ARG A 283 15.27 -17.60 -10.42
C ARG A 283 15.31 -16.13 -10.85
N SER A 284 15.03 -15.21 -9.94
CA SER A 284 15.03 -13.76 -10.22
C SER A 284 16.16 -13.04 -9.49
N ALA A 285 16.87 -12.17 -10.20
CA ALA A 285 17.88 -11.30 -9.59
C ALA A 285 17.28 -10.03 -8.97
N LEU A 286 16.16 -9.53 -9.51
CA LEU A 286 15.52 -8.28 -9.07
C LEU A 286 14.03 -8.31 -9.37
N ILE A 287 13.24 -7.74 -8.45
CA ILE A 287 11.83 -7.39 -8.65
C ILE A 287 11.59 -5.95 -8.17
N PHE A 288 10.49 -5.34 -8.60
CA PHE A 288 9.95 -4.13 -7.96
C PHE A 288 8.77 -4.53 -7.09
N ASN A 289 8.95 -4.55 -5.76
CA ASN A 289 7.90 -4.97 -4.84
C ASN A 289 8.17 -4.55 -3.38
N PRO A 290 7.15 -4.53 -2.49
CA PRO A 290 7.36 -4.46 -1.05
C PRO A 290 8.13 -5.66 -0.50
N PRO A 291 8.55 -5.58 0.79
CA PRO A 291 9.32 -6.64 1.43
C PRO A 291 8.49 -7.88 1.79
N SER A 292 7.21 -7.96 1.43
CA SER A 292 6.41 -9.18 1.65
C SER A 292 7.06 -10.40 1.01
N THR A 293 7.64 -10.25 -0.18
CA THR A 293 8.40 -11.32 -0.84
C THR A 293 9.52 -11.84 0.04
N TRP A 294 10.28 -10.92 0.63
CA TRP A 294 11.38 -11.25 1.52
C TRP A 294 10.88 -11.85 2.84
N ALA A 295 9.80 -11.32 3.42
CA ALA A 295 9.18 -11.85 4.62
C ALA A 295 8.72 -13.30 4.43
N VAL A 296 8.16 -13.65 3.27
CA VAL A 296 7.82 -15.04 2.91
C VAL A 296 9.09 -15.86 2.67
N ALA A 297 10.08 -15.32 1.96
CA ALA A 297 11.36 -16.00 1.73
C ALA A 297 12.08 -16.35 3.04
N LYS A 298 12.02 -15.52 4.08
CA LYS A 298 12.60 -15.83 5.40
C LYS A 298 12.14 -17.19 5.93
N ARG A 299 10.86 -17.54 5.70
CA ARG A 299 10.25 -18.80 6.14
C ARG A 299 10.52 -19.93 5.14
N ASP A 300 10.31 -19.66 3.85
CA ASP A 300 10.19 -20.72 2.83
C ASP A 300 11.50 -20.94 2.04
N ALA A 301 12.38 -19.95 2.00
CA ALA A 301 13.64 -19.96 1.25
C ALA A 301 14.71 -19.08 1.92
N PRO A 302 15.15 -19.40 3.15
CA PRO A 302 16.01 -18.51 3.96
C PRO A 302 17.33 -18.14 3.26
N ALA A 303 17.92 -19.07 2.50
CA ALA A 303 19.13 -18.82 1.72
C ALA A 303 18.94 -17.74 0.62
N VAL A 304 17.72 -17.54 0.13
CA VAL A 304 17.37 -16.43 -0.77
C VAL A 304 17.21 -15.15 0.05
N ALA A 305 16.50 -15.21 1.18
CA ALA A 305 16.22 -14.05 2.03
C ALA A 305 17.49 -13.39 2.59
N GLU A 306 18.47 -14.18 3.04
CA GLU A 306 19.78 -13.72 3.53
C GLU A 306 20.59 -12.92 2.49
N LYS A 307 20.16 -13.00 1.22
CA LYS A 307 20.83 -12.39 0.09
C LYS A 307 20.00 -11.28 -0.57
N CYS A 308 18.86 -10.92 0.02
CA CYS A 308 18.02 -9.83 -0.44
C CYS A 308 18.51 -8.47 0.07
N TRP A 309 18.26 -7.42 -0.71
CA TRP A 309 18.45 -6.03 -0.30
C TRP A 309 17.42 -5.13 -0.99
N THR A 310 16.82 -4.21 -0.24
CA THR A 310 15.88 -3.22 -0.77
C THR A 310 16.59 -1.90 -1.01
N PHE A 311 16.34 -1.25 -2.15
CA PHE A 311 16.96 0.01 -2.53
C PHE A 311 16.12 0.75 -3.58
N PRO A 312 16.34 2.06 -3.78
CA PRO A 312 15.49 2.88 -4.65
C PRO A 312 15.41 2.41 -6.12
N MET A 313 14.37 2.86 -6.82
CA MET A 313 14.20 2.65 -8.27
C MET A 313 15.34 3.31 -9.07
N PRO A 314 15.59 2.91 -10.32
CA PRO A 314 16.54 3.62 -11.19
C PRO A 314 16.10 5.07 -11.44
N ALA A 315 17.06 5.98 -11.55
CA ALA A 315 16.79 7.35 -11.99
C ALA A 315 16.53 7.42 -13.51
N GLY A 316 15.60 8.29 -13.91
CA GLY A 316 15.36 8.67 -15.31
C GLY A 316 15.57 10.18 -15.55
N PRO A 317 15.34 10.66 -16.78
CA PRO A 317 15.52 12.07 -17.15
C PRO A 317 14.76 13.08 -16.27
N ALA A 318 13.63 12.68 -15.69
CA ALA A 318 12.81 13.50 -14.80
C ALA A 318 13.07 13.25 -13.30
N GLY A 319 14.10 12.48 -12.96
CA GLY A 319 14.42 12.06 -11.61
C GLY A 319 13.98 10.63 -11.30
N ARG A 320 13.89 10.31 -10.01
CA ARG A 320 13.59 8.97 -9.50
C ARG A 320 12.18 8.93 -8.92
N PHE A 321 11.40 7.94 -9.33
CA PHE A 321 10.02 7.77 -8.92
C PHE A 321 9.81 6.37 -8.35
N THR A 322 9.33 6.30 -7.11
CA THR A 322 9.01 5.06 -6.42
C THR A 322 7.52 4.81 -6.55
N PRO A 323 7.09 3.66 -7.12
CA PRO A 323 5.68 3.32 -7.19
C PRO A 323 5.09 3.25 -5.77
N TYR A 324 3.94 3.89 -5.57
CA TYR A 324 3.23 3.91 -4.31
C TYR A 324 1.79 3.45 -4.53
N LEU A 325 1.44 2.35 -3.86
CA LEU A 325 0.09 1.80 -3.82
C LEU A 325 -0.49 2.04 -2.41
N PRO A 326 -1.06 3.22 -2.14
CA PRO A 326 -1.75 3.45 -0.88
C PRO A 326 -3.03 2.63 -0.82
N TYR A 327 -3.31 2.10 0.36
CA TYR A 327 -4.64 1.70 0.75
C TYR A 327 -5.30 2.82 1.54
N PHE A 328 -6.63 2.78 1.58
CA PHE A 328 -7.42 3.72 2.35
C PHE A 328 -8.49 2.97 3.14
N TRP A 329 -8.87 3.50 4.28
CA TRP A 329 -10.07 3.09 4.98
C TRP A 329 -11.17 4.12 4.74
N GLY A 330 -12.27 3.69 4.15
CA GLY A 330 -13.44 4.51 3.90
C GLY A 330 -14.60 4.07 4.79
N ILE A 331 -15.45 5.03 5.15
CA ILE A 331 -16.72 4.76 5.83
C ILE A 331 -17.80 4.93 4.78
N TRP A 332 -18.63 3.90 4.56
CA TRP A 332 -19.75 4.03 3.63
C TRP A 332 -20.74 5.09 4.14
N SER A 333 -21.22 5.97 3.26
CA SER A 333 -22.14 7.07 3.63
C SER A 333 -23.49 6.58 4.16
N PHE A 334 -23.87 5.35 3.79
CA PHE A 334 -25.06 4.64 4.28
C PHE A 334 -24.85 3.90 5.62
N SER A 335 -23.63 3.88 6.17
CA SER A 335 -23.38 3.35 7.52
C SER A 335 -24.15 4.17 8.56
N ARG A 336 -24.73 3.46 9.54
CA ARG A 336 -25.36 4.08 10.73
C ARG A 336 -24.35 4.32 11.86
N ASN A 337 -23.15 3.76 11.77
CA ASN A 337 -22.14 3.71 12.82
C ASN A 337 -20.97 4.70 12.60
N LYS A 338 -21.24 5.87 12.01
CA LYS A 338 -20.21 6.84 11.58
C LYS A 338 -19.30 7.31 12.71
N GLY A 339 -19.86 7.61 13.89
CA GLY A 339 -19.09 8.05 15.06
C GLY A 339 -18.07 7.01 15.53
N PRO A 340 -18.50 5.79 15.91
CA PRO A 340 -17.60 4.70 16.24
C PRO A 340 -16.61 4.37 15.11
N ALA A 341 -17.05 4.38 13.85
CA ALA A 341 -16.17 4.13 12.72
C ALA A 341 -15.02 5.15 12.64
N LYS A 342 -15.32 6.45 12.72
CA LYS A 342 -14.31 7.51 12.76
C LYS A 342 -13.34 7.35 13.93
N GLY A 343 -13.85 7.02 15.12
CA GLY A 343 -13.03 6.80 16.31
C GLY A 343 -12.06 5.62 16.16
N LEU A 344 -12.51 4.51 15.56
CA LEU A 344 -11.64 3.36 15.27
C LEU A 344 -10.56 3.73 14.24
N LEU A 345 -10.93 4.42 13.15
CA LEU A 345 -9.98 4.81 12.11
C LEU A 345 -8.92 5.79 12.62
N GLU A 346 -9.29 6.73 13.49
CA GLU A 346 -8.33 7.62 14.15
C GLU A 346 -7.37 6.84 15.06
N PHE A 347 -7.89 5.89 15.85
CA PHE A 347 -7.06 5.03 16.70
C PHE A 347 -6.07 4.16 15.90
N LEU A 348 -6.53 3.53 14.82
CA LEU A 348 -5.69 2.71 13.95
C LEU A 348 -4.61 3.52 13.22
N SER A 349 -4.83 4.82 13.04
CA SER A 349 -3.91 5.75 12.37
C SER A 349 -2.99 6.50 13.34
N ASP A 350 -3.19 6.35 14.66
CA ASP A 350 -2.26 6.88 15.66
C ASP A 350 -0.88 6.23 15.49
N ARG A 351 0.18 7.01 15.75
CA ARG A 351 1.57 6.55 15.66
C ARG A 351 1.81 5.22 16.38
N THR A 352 1.22 5.02 17.56
CA THR A 352 1.43 3.80 18.36
C THR A 352 0.84 2.57 17.67
N SER A 353 -0.38 2.71 17.14
CA SER A 353 -1.04 1.66 16.35
C SER A 353 -0.32 1.43 15.03
N ALA A 354 0.15 2.49 14.38
CA ALA A 354 0.89 2.43 13.13
C ALA A 354 2.23 1.71 13.29
N ASP A 355 2.96 1.97 14.37
CA ASP A 355 4.21 1.28 14.71
C ASP A 355 3.95 -0.20 14.97
N ARG A 356 2.94 -0.55 15.77
CA ARG A 356 2.56 -1.95 16.02
C ARG A 356 2.20 -2.69 14.73
N GLN A 357 1.41 -2.07 13.84
CA GLN A 357 1.09 -2.63 12.52
C GLN A 357 2.36 -2.88 11.71
N THR A 358 3.16 -1.83 11.50
CA THR A 358 4.38 -1.85 10.69
C THR A 358 5.43 -2.82 11.22
N THR A 359 5.65 -2.84 12.53
CA THR A 359 6.59 -3.73 13.20
C THR A 359 6.14 -5.19 13.08
N THR A 360 4.84 -5.47 13.27
CA THR A 360 4.32 -6.85 13.17
C THR A 360 4.30 -7.37 11.73
N SER A 361 4.17 -6.49 10.74
CA SER A 361 4.24 -6.84 9.31
C SER A 361 5.66 -6.89 8.75
N SER A 362 6.69 -6.94 9.61
CA SER A 362 8.10 -6.96 9.20
C SER A 362 8.52 -5.74 8.38
N GLY A 363 7.99 -4.57 8.72
CA GLY A 363 8.27 -3.31 8.04
C GLY A 363 7.56 -3.17 6.68
N TYR A 364 6.55 -4.00 6.39
CA TYR A 364 5.81 -3.93 5.13
C TYR A 364 4.94 -2.68 5.03
N ASP A 365 4.23 -2.32 6.10
CA ASP A 365 3.26 -1.22 6.02
C ASP A 365 3.95 0.13 5.97
N ILE A 366 3.46 1.03 5.12
CA ILE A 366 3.92 2.41 5.03
C ILE A 366 2.86 3.36 5.60
N PRO A 367 3.05 3.88 6.82
CA PRO A 367 2.19 4.93 7.36
C PRO A 367 2.22 6.18 6.47
N PRO A 368 1.12 6.93 6.38
CA PRO A 368 0.99 8.02 5.42
C PRO A 368 1.70 9.32 5.84
N PHE A 369 2.12 9.43 7.11
CA PHE A 369 2.74 10.61 7.68
C PHE A 369 4.27 10.50 7.64
N GLY A 370 4.95 11.53 7.10
CA GLY A 370 6.41 11.54 6.99
C GLY A 370 7.12 11.40 8.35
N SER A 371 6.52 11.90 9.42
CA SER A 371 7.03 11.77 10.79
C SER A 371 7.08 10.31 11.31
N MET A 372 6.40 9.37 10.64
CA MET A 372 6.38 7.93 10.98
C MET A 372 7.35 7.10 10.13
N SER A 373 8.16 7.71 9.26
CA SER A 373 9.17 7.02 8.43
C SER A 373 10.45 6.59 9.18
N ASN A 374 10.43 6.70 10.50
CA ASN A 374 11.56 6.49 11.41
C ASN A 374 11.33 5.36 12.44
N PHE A 375 10.37 4.46 12.21
CA PHE A 375 10.21 3.27 13.05
C PHE A 375 11.43 2.35 12.97
N ASP A 376 11.81 1.77 14.11
CA ASP A 376 13.05 0.99 14.25
C ASP A 376 13.04 -0.32 13.48
N ILE A 377 11.85 -0.86 13.17
CA ILE A 377 11.73 -2.11 12.42
C ILE A 377 12.51 -2.05 11.10
N TRP A 378 12.48 -0.93 10.38
CA TRP A 378 13.18 -0.85 9.09
C TRP A 378 14.71 -0.91 9.22
N ARG A 379 15.27 -0.54 10.38
CA ARG A 379 16.71 -0.64 10.67
C ARG A 379 17.12 -2.02 11.16
N THR A 380 16.25 -2.67 11.93
CA THR A 380 16.59 -3.87 12.71
C THR A 380 16.19 -5.17 12.04
N GLU A 381 15.21 -5.13 11.13
CA GLU A 381 14.65 -6.28 10.45
C GLU A 381 15.69 -6.97 9.53
N GLY A 382 15.65 -8.31 9.47
CA GLY A 382 16.66 -9.14 8.82
C GLY A 382 16.31 -10.65 8.85
N PRO A 383 17.10 -11.53 8.23
CA PRO A 383 18.42 -11.30 7.61
C PRO A 383 18.38 -10.84 6.13
N PRO A 384 19.41 -10.12 5.65
CA PRO A 384 20.42 -9.43 6.46
C PRO A 384 19.79 -8.25 7.21
N THR A 385 20.34 -7.88 8.37
CA THR A 385 19.86 -6.71 9.12
C THR A 385 19.89 -5.46 8.25
N GLY A 386 18.78 -4.71 8.24
CA GLY A 386 18.61 -3.51 7.43
C GLY A 386 18.17 -3.78 5.99
N VAL A 387 17.81 -5.01 5.63
CA VAL A 387 17.31 -5.39 4.28
C VAL A 387 16.14 -4.55 3.79
N VAL A 388 15.33 -4.01 4.72
CA VAL A 388 14.19 -3.14 4.42
C VAL A 388 14.43 -1.68 4.82
N TYR A 389 15.67 -1.28 5.11
CA TYR A 389 15.97 0.09 5.54
C TYR A 389 15.59 1.14 4.49
N ASN A 390 15.92 0.85 3.24
CA ASN A 390 15.63 1.71 2.09
C ASN A 390 14.28 1.37 1.44
N TYR A 391 13.39 0.66 2.15
CA TYR A 391 12.04 0.38 1.68
C TYR A 391 11.13 1.62 1.78
N PRO A 392 10.95 2.26 2.95
CA PRO A 392 10.27 3.55 3.00
C PRO A 392 11.06 4.60 2.24
N LEU A 393 10.36 5.47 1.54
CA LEU A 393 10.97 6.64 0.91
C LEU A 393 11.62 7.53 1.98
N LYS A 394 12.93 7.79 1.84
CA LYS A 394 13.72 8.68 2.71
C LYS A 394 14.33 9.84 1.93
N PRO A 395 14.63 10.98 2.58
CA PRO A 395 15.14 12.17 1.89
C PRO A 395 16.40 11.91 1.04
N HIS A 396 17.34 11.09 1.52
CA HIS A 396 18.58 10.81 0.80
C HIS A 396 18.38 9.98 -0.47
N HIS A 397 17.22 9.34 -0.67
CA HIS A 397 16.94 8.60 -1.89
C HIS A 397 16.76 9.48 -3.12
N GLN A 398 16.53 10.80 -2.92
CA GLN A 398 16.27 11.77 -3.98
C GLN A 398 15.16 11.29 -4.93
N ALA A 399 14.10 10.73 -4.34
CA ALA A 399 13.01 10.08 -5.05
C ALA A 399 11.65 10.66 -4.62
N GLN A 400 10.66 10.48 -5.47
CA GLN A 400 9.28 10.91 -5.22
C GLN A 400 8.32 9.71 -5.33
N GLN A 401 7.27 9.68 -4.50
CA GLN A 401 6.18 8.73 -4.71
C GLN A 401 5.49 9.00 -6.04
N SER A 402 5.07 7.94 -6.71
CA SER A 402 4.34 8.01 -7.97
C SER A 402 3.19 7.03 -7.95
N ILE A 403 2.03 7.51 -8.42
CA ILE A 403 0.93 6.65 -8.82
C ILE A 403 0.76 6.73 -10.33
N ALA A 404 0.50 5.60 -10.97
CA ALA A 404 0.30 5.54 -12.42
C ALA A 404 -0.86 6.45 -12.85
N PHE A 405 -0.68 7.11 -14.01
CA PHE A 405 -1.62 8.08 -14.60
C PHE A 405 -1.79 9.43 -13.87
N ALA A 406 -1.15 9.66 -12.72
CA ALA A 406 -1.05 11.03 -12.20
C ALA A 406 -0.23 11.94 -13.15
N PRO A 407 -0.61 13.22 -13.32
CA PRO A 407 -1.59 13.98 -12.54
C PRO A 407 -2.98 14.08 -13.20
N ALA A 408 -3.38 13.14 -14.05
CA ALA A 408 -4.64 13.23 -14.79
C ALA A 408 -5.87 13.37 -13.88
N PRO A 409 -6.98 13.98 -14.32
CA PRO A 409 -8.23 13.97 -13.56
C PRO A 409 -8.66 12.54 -13.20
N ALA A 410 -9.20 12.38 -12.00
CA ALA A 410 -9.46 11.07 -11.42
C ALA A 410 -10.42 10.22 -12.25
N GLU A 411 -11.42 10.87 -12.86
CA GLU A 411 -12.46 10.26 -13.70
C GLU A 411 -11.86 9.49 -14.87
N ILE A 412 -10.75 9.98 -15.42
CA ILE A 412 -10.03 9.36 -16.54
C ILE A 412 -8.96 8.41 -16.01
N ALA A 413 -8.23 8.83 -14.96
CA ALA A 413 -7.11 8.07 -14.41
C ALA A 413 -7.54 6.72 -13.81
N VAL A 414 -8.69 6.67 -13.11
CA VAL A 414 -9.26 5.42 -12.57
C VAL A 414 -9.47 4.40 -13.69
N GLN A 415 -10.08 4.82 -14.81
CA GLN A 415 -10.34 3.93 -15.93
C GLN A 415 -9.04 3.48 -16.61
N ALA A 416 -8.10 4.41 -16.81
CA ALA A 416 -6.80 4.09 -17.41
C ALA A 416 -5.98 3.12 -16.54
N TYR A 417 -6.04 3.29 -15.22
CA TYR A 417 -5.43 2.42 -14.22
C TYR A 417 -6.03 1.02 -14.23
N ASN A 418 -7.35 0.92 -14.04
CA ASN A 418 -8.06 -0.36 -13.98
C ASN A 418 -7.98 -1.14 -15.29
N GLN A 419 -7.88 -0.44 -16.42
CA GLN A 419 -7.70 -1.07 -17.73
C GLN A 419 -6.23 -1.26 -18.13
N ALA A 420 -5.28 -0.88 -17.27
CA ALA A 420 -3.84 -1.07 -17.45
C ALA A 420 -3.33 -0.54 -18.81
N ILE A 421 -3.74 0.67 -19.18
CA ILE A 421 -3.42 1.24 -20.51
C ILE A 421 -1.92 1.29 -20.77
N ASN A 422 -1.12 1.60 -19.75
CA ASN A 422 0.33 1.71 -19.85
C ASN A 422 1.01 0.36 -20.10
N THR A 423 0.61 -0.72 -19.41
CA THR A 423 1.21 -2.05 -19.63
C THR A 423 0.73 -2.66 -20.95
N LYS A 424 -0.57 -2.51 -21.28
CA LYS A 424 -1.12 -2.93 -22.57
C LYS A 424 -0.46 -2.21 -23.74
N LEU A 425 -0.16 -0.92 -23.62
CA LEU A 425 0.58 -0.17 -24.64
C LEU A 425 1.91 -0.86 -24.98
N VAL A 426 2.65 -1.30 -23.96
CA VAL A 426 3.92 -2.02 -24.16
C VAL A 426 3.68 -3.41 -24.76
N ALA A 427 2.71 -4.15 -24.22
CA ALA A 427 2.38 -5.50 -24.69
C ALA A 427 2.03 -5.54 -26.18
N ARG A 428 1.28 -4.55 -26.68
CA ARG A 428 0.91 -4.46 -28.11
C ARG A 428 2.11 -4.42 -29.05
N VAL A 429 3.20 -3.78 -28.63
CA VAL A 429 4.44 -3.72 -29.42
C VAL A 429 5.32 -4.94 -29.13
N ALA A 430 5.65 -5.18 -27.86
CA ALA A 430 6.64 -6.17 -27.46
C ALA A 430 6.17 -7.63 -27.67
N GLN A 431 4.87 -7.90 -27.50
CA GLN A 431 4.27 -9.23 -27.66
C GLN A 431 3.34 -9.29 -28.88
N GLY A 432 2.58 -8.23 -29.14
CA GLY A 432 1.56 -8.18 -30.20
C GLY A 432 2.09 -7.88 -31.60
N GLY A 433 3.33 -7.42 -31.75
CA GLY A 433 3.94 -7.12 -33.04
C GLY A 433 3.44 -5.84 -33.73
N GLU A 434 2.69 -4.99 -33.02
CA GLU A 434 2.30 -3.68 -33.56
C GLU A 434 3.50 -2.73 -33.67
N THR A 435 3.42 -1.78 -34.60
CA THR A 435 4.34 -0.65 -34.60
C THR A 435 4.05 0.26 -33.40
N ILE A 436 5.05 1.03 -32.97
CA ILE A 436 4.88 2.03 -31.91
C ILE A 436 3.73 3.00 -32.23
N ASP A 437 3.62 3.45 -33.48
CA ASP A 437 2.58 4.41 -33.88
C ASP A 437 1.16 3.81 -33.85
N GLN A 438 1.02 2.52 -34.18
CA GLN A 438 -0.24 1.80 -34.04
C GLN A 438 -0.65 1.71 -32.57
N ALA A 439 0.27 1.31 -31.70
CA ALA A 439 0.01 1.16 -30.27
C ALA A 439 -0.30 2.51 -29.60
N LEU A 440 0.40 3.58 -29.97
CA LEU A 440 0.11 4.95 -29.48
C LEU A 440 -1.25 5.47 -29.97
N THR A 441 -1.63 5.16 -31.21
CA THR A 441 -2.95 5.52 -31.76
C THR A 441 -4.07 4.78 -31.04
N TRP A 442 -3.85 3.49 -30.72
CA TRP A 442 -4.75 2.71 -29.86
C TRP A 442 -4.92 3.39 -28.49
N ALA A 443 -3.82 3.68 -27.79
CA ALA A 443 -3.87 4.27 -26.46
C ALA A 443 -4.56 5.65 -26.47
N GLU A 444 -4.31 6.49 -27.47
CA GLU A 444 -4.98 7.79 -27.60
C GLU A 444 -6.50 7.62 -27.73
N ARG A 445 -6.96 6.64 -28.52
CA ARG A 445 -8.39 6.38 -28.68
C ARG A 445 -9.04 5.91 -27.38
N GLU A 446 -8.43 4.95 -26.67
CA GLU A 446 -8.97 4.44 -25.40
C GLU A 446 -9.08 5.57 -24.35
N LEU A 447 -8.02 6.36 -24.18
CA LEU A 447 -8.03 7.47 -23.22
C LEU A 447 -9.04 8.56 -23.60
N ARG A 448 -9.24 8.83 -24.90
CA ARG A 448 -10.29 9.75 -25.37
C ARG A 448 -11.69 9.21 -25.11
N ASN A 449 -11.89 7.90 -25.14
CA ASN A 449 -13.17 7.29 -24.79
C ASN A 449 -13.46 7.49 -23.29
N PHE A 450 -12.46 7.31 -22.43
CA PHE A 450 -12.62 7.54 -20.99
C PHE A 450 -12.90 9.01 -20.67
N ALA A 451 -12.25 9.94 -21.38
CA ALA A 451 -12.46 11.38 -21.22
C ALA A 451 -13.86 11.87 -21.67
N ARG A 452 -14.60 11.07 -22.44
CA ARG A 452 -15.97 11.36 -22.90
C ARG A 452 -17.04 10.71 -22.03
N GLY A 453 -16.65 9.77 -21.17
CA GLY A 453 -17.53 8.89 -20.38
C GLY A 453 -18.05 9.55 -19.12
#